data_AF-A0A2J1D9Y0-F1
#
_entry.id   AF-A0A2J1D9Y0-F1
#
_cell.length_a   1.000
_cell.length_b   1.000
_cell.length_c   1.000
_cell.angle_alpha   90.00
_cell.angle_beta   90.00
_cell.angle_gamma   90.00
#
_symmetry.space_group_name_H-M   'P 1'
#
loop_
_entity.id
_entity.type
_entity.pdbx_description
1 polymer ?
#
loop_
_entity_poly.entity_id
_entity_poly.type
_entity_poly.pdbx_seq_one_letter_code
_entity_poly.pdbx_strand_id
1 'polypeptide(L)' 'MPPSLRKVVAAAIGGGAIAIASVLITGPSGNDGLEGVSYIPYKDIVGVWT' A
#
# COMPACT_ATOMS: atom_id res chain seq x y z
N MET A 1 -1.75 -10.57 9.48
CA MET A 1 -1.12 -9.27 9.20
C MET A 1 0.31 -9.28 9.73
N PRO A 2 1.31 -9.00 8.88
CA PRO A 2 2.71 -8.93 9.30
C PRO A 2 2.91 -7.93 10.46
N PRO A 3 3.77 -8.24 11.45
CA PRO A 3 4.04 -7.31 12.54
C PRO A 3 4.59 -5.95 12.08
N SER A 4 5.33 -5.91 10.97
CA SER A 4 5.83 -4.67 10.33
C SER A 4 4.68 -3.77 9.89
N LEU A 5 3.72 -4.30 9.13
CA LEU A 5 2.53 -3.58 8.69
C LEU A 5 1.71 -3.06 9.88
N ARG A 6 1.60 -3.84 10.97
CA ARG A 6 0.89 -3.39 12.18
C ARG A 6 1.52 -2.19 12.85
N LYS A 7 2.84 -2.13 12.90
CA LYS A 7 3.55 -1.02 13.51
C LYS A 7 3.35 0.28 12.71
N VAL A 8 3.47 0.21 11.39
CA VAL A 8 3.30 1.41 10.54
C VAL A 8 1.86 1.89 10.49
N VAL A 9 0.87 0.97 10.51
CA VAL A 9 -0.55 1.35 10.61
C VAL A 9 -0.81 2.07 11.94
N ALA A 10 -0.29 1.56 13.05
CA ALA A 10 -0.43 2.22 14.35
C ALA A 10 0.22 3.62 14.36
N ALA A 11 1.39 3.77 13.74
CA ALA A 11 2.06 5.06 13.59
C ALA A 11 1.26 6.05 12.72
N ALA A 12 0.52 5.56 11.73
CA ALA A 12 -0.28 6.37 10.82
C ALA A 12 -1.63 6.84 11.40
N ILE A 13 -2.08 6.30 12.54
CA ILE A 13 -3.40 6.64 13.14
C ILE A 13 -3.54 8.16 13.37
N GLY A 14 -2.48 8.83 13.82
CA GLY A 14 -2.49 10.29 14.06
C GLY A 14 -2.71 11.13 12.79
N GLY A 15 -2.44 10.56 11.60
CA GLY A 15 -2.72 11.19 10.31
C GLY A 15 -4.13 10.93 9.78
N GLY A 16 -4.98 10.23 10.56
CA GLY A 16 -6.36 9.94 10.19
C GLY A 16 -6.53 8.86 9.14
N ALA A 17 -7.76 8.71 8.64
CA ALA A 17 -8.15 7.62 7.75
C ALA A 17 -7.33 7.56 6.44
N ILE A 18 -6.96 8.72 5.89
CA ILE A 18 -6.14 8.80 4.68
C ILE A 18 -4.76 8.22 4.92
N ALA A 19 -4.07 8.62 6.00
CA ALA A 19 -2.75 8.10 6.32
C ALA A 19 -2.76 6.58 6.55
N ILE A 20 -3.80 6.07 7.23
CA ILE A 20 -3.99 4.63 7.42
C ILE A 20 -4.15 3.92 6.07
N ALA A 21 -5.01 4.43 5.18
CA ALA A 21 -5.23 3.85 3.86
C ALA A 21 -3.96 3.89 2.99
N SER A 22 -3.22 5.00 3.00
CA SER A 22 -1.95 5.12 2.29
C SER A 22 -0.96 4.04 2.73
N VAL A 23 -0.79 3.82 4.04
CA VAL A 23 0.11 2.79 4.56
C VAL A 23 -0.37 1.38 4.22
N LEU A 24 -1.68 1.13 4.20
CA LEU A 24 -2.20 -0.17 3.78
C LEU A 24 -1.94 -0.44 2.29
N ILE A 25 -2.10 0.57 1.44
CA ILE A 25 -1.85 0.46 0.00
C ILE A 25 -0.38 0.21 -0.30
N THR A 26 0.52 1.01 0.27
CA THR A 26 1.95 0.99 -0.10
C THR A 26 2.79 0.04 0.76
N GLY A 27 2.34 -0.24 1.98
CA GLY A 27 3.13 -0.95 2.98
C GLY A 27 4.31 -0.14 3.52
N PRO A 28 5.02 -0.68 4.53
CA PRO A 28 6.22 -0.08 5.12
C PRO A 28 7.33 0.32 4.14
N SER A 29 7.58 -0.47 3.09
CA SER A 29 8.69 -0.28 2.13
C SER A 29 8.24 0.16 0.74
N GLY A 30 6.95 0.43 0.55
CA GLY A 30 6.42 0.89 -0.74
C GLY A 30 6.20 -0.21 -1.77
N ASN A 31 6.48 -1.47 -1.42
CA ASN A 31 6.34 -2.66 -2.27
C ASN A 31 5.80 -3.88 -1.51
N ASP A 32 5.35 -3.67 -0.26
CA ASP A 32 4.90 -4.69 0.68
C ASP A 32 3.53 -4.36 1.29
N GLY A 33 2.77 -3.50 0.59
CA GLY A 33 1.39 -3.18 0.89
C GLY A 33 0.40 -4.15 0.28
N LEU A 34 -0.87 -3.76 0.28
CA LEU A 34 -1.95 -4.53 -0.30
C LEU A 34 -1.99 -4.42 -1.83
N GLU A 35 -1.56 -3.30 -2.39
CA GLU A 35 -1.53 -3.08 -3.84
C GLU A 35 -0.17 -3.42 -4.43
N GLY A 36 -0.17 -3.98 -5.64
CA GLY A 36 1.06 -4.13 -6.42
C GLY A 36 1.58 -2.76 -6.89
N VAL A 37 2.90 -2.65 -7.08
CA VAL A 37 3.54 -1.42 -7.58
C VAL A 37 4.39 -1.74 -8.82
N SER A 38 4.21 -0.93 -9.87
CA SER A 38 5.09 -0.91 -11.04
C SER A 38 5.32 0.54 -11.45
N TYR A 39 6.58 0.91 -11.68
CA TYR A 39 6.94 2.24 -12.20
C TYR A 39 6.92 2.29 -13.74
N ILE A 40 6.59 1.17 -14.38
CA ILE A 40 6.39 1.05 -15.82
C ILE A 40 4.93 0.65 -16.03
N PRO A 41 4.15 1.40 -16.84
CA PRO A 41 2.76 1.04 -17.11
C PRO A 41 2.63 -0.37 -17.67
N TYR A 42 1.65 -1.13 -17.18
CA TYR A 42 1.37 -2.47 -17.67
C TYR A 42 -0.13 -2.68 -17.85
N LYS A 43 -0.52 -3.66 -18.66
CA LYS A 43 -1.92 -4.09 -18.72
C LYS A 43 -2.13 -5.21 -17.71
N ASP A 44 -3.17 -5.09 -16.91
CA ASP A 44 -3.60 -6.16 -16.00
C ASP A 44 -4.19 -7.35 -16.78
N ILE A 45 -4.65 -8.38 -16.05
CA ILE A 45 -5.17 -9.60 -16.67
C ILE A 45 -6.50 -9.43 -17.42
N VAL A 46 -7.19 -8.29 -17.26
CA VAL A 46 -8.40 -7.93 -18.03
C VAL A 46 -8.13 -6.83 -19.08
N GLY A 47 -6.86 -6.44 -19.26
CA GLY A 47 -6.42 -5.54 -20.33
C GLY A 47 -6.46 -4.05 -19.99
N VAL A 48 -6.64 -3.68 -18.73
CA VAL A 48 -6.67 -2.28 -18.25
C VAL A 48 -5.24 -1.79 -17.99
N TRP A 49 -4.92 -0.59 -18.49
CA TRP A 49 -3.65 0.06 -18.16
C TRP A 49 -3.60 0.45 -16.69
N THR A 50 -2.58 -0.03 -15.99
CA THR A 50 -2.27 0.23 -14.58
C THR A 50 -0.89 0.86 -14.46
#